data_AF-A0A381QR08-F1
#
_entry.id   AF-A0A381QR08-F1
#
_cell.length_a   1.000
_cell.length_b   1.000
_cell.length_c   1.000
_cell.angle_alpha   90.00
_cell.angle_beta   90.00
_cell.angle_gamma   90.00
#
_symmetry.space_group_name_H-M   'P 1'
#
loop_
_entity.id
_entity.type
_entity.pdbx_description
1 polymer ?
#
loop_
_entity_poly.entity_id
_entity_poly.type
_entity_poly.pdbx_seq_one_letter_code
_entity_poly.pdbx_strand_id
1 'polypeptide(L)'
;MAVTQPFPRIDGELWAAESRVADLVAEFGSPLYVYDAGVIEAAYRRVESAFAGADILLAYSVKANSNLEILKRLRALGAGADIVSHGELHRCLAAGFSPSDVVFAGVGKTEVEMEAALEVGILAFNVESAEELQALGRVAERLGRTAPVALRVNPDIVADTPHEYTRTGDGASKFGIPVDRILDLYRWAADQPSLEVRGIDVHIGSQILDPEPYTRALAQVLDLATEVRAEGINLDFVDLGGGFGVGYEGEDGLSVENLAAIVVPRVAETGLRLILEPGRFIVGQAGILVTKVLYVKHSGSKTFVVTDGGMTELIRPSHYQGFHRIEPVISRKEAAREERRHGKSWTSSVRFVRPGTSSLGTGFFRCRLRATCSLCKRRAPTAL
;
A
#
# COMPACT_ATOMS: atom_id res chain seq x y z
N MET A 1 9.64 18.61 9.50
CA MET A 1 8.29 19.20 9.57
C MET A 1 7.34 18.19 8.93
N ALA A 2 6.25 17.82 9.60
CA ALA A 2 5.25 16.93 9.02
C ALA A 2 4.71 17.60 7.74
N VAL A 3 4.76 16.90 6.61
CA VAL A 3 4.12 17.36 5.38
C VAL A 3 2.62 17.29 5.63
N THR A 4 2.03 18.40 6.08
CA THR A 4 0.62 18.46 6.49
C THR A 4 -0.32 18.30 5.28
N GLN A 5 0.16 18.56 4.07
CA GLN A 5 -0.50 18.24 2.80
C GLN A 5 0.55 17.98 1.71
N PRO A 6 0.63 16.78 1.12
CA PRO A 6 1.58 16.42 0.05
C PRO A 6 1.55 17.35 -1.16
N PHE A 7 0.37 17.87 -1.50
CA PHE A 7 0.16 18.78 -2.63
C PHE A 7 -0.53 20.06 -2.14
N PRO A 8 0.22 21.06 -1.65
CA PRO A 8 -0.37 22.26 -1.08
C PRO A 8 -1.00 23.16 -2.15
N ARG A 9 -1.94 23.99 -1.72
CA ARG A 9 -2.51 25.05 -2.55
C ARG A 9 -1.90 26.40 -2.21
N ILE A 10 -1.16 27.00 -3.14
CA ILE A 10 -0.50 28.30 -3.00
C ILE A 10 -1.12 29.25 -4.04
N ASP A 11 -1.64 30.39 -3.59
CA ASP A 11 -2.35 31.38 -4.41
C ASP A 11 -3.47 30.79 -5.30
N GLY A 12 -4.11 29.73 -4.81
CA GLY A 12 -5.20 29.08 -5.50
C GLY A 12 -4.77 27.95 -6.43
N GLU A 13 -3.49 27.65 -6.57
CA GLU A 13 -2.97 26.63 -7.48
C GLU A 13 -2.37 25.46 -6.73
N LEU A 14 -2.46 24.25 -7.30
CA LEU A 14 -1.90 23.03 -6.72
C LEU A 14 -0.41 22.90 -7.07
N TRP A 15 0.39 22.55 -6.08
CA TRP A 15 1.85 22.39 -6.21
C TRP A 15 2.26 20.96 -5.86
N ALA A 16 3.30 20.48 -6.54
CA ALA A 16 4.02 19.25 -6.22
C ALA A 16 5.47 19.66 -5.94
N ALA A 17 5.91 19.54 -4.69
CA ALA A 17 7.12 20.20 -4.19
C ALA A 17 7.19 21.67 -4.65
N GLU A 18 8.21 22.02 -5.44
CA GLU A 18 8.45 23.38 -5.96
C GLU A 18 7.85 23.63 -7.34
N SER A 19 7.10 22.68 -7.90
CA SER A 19 6.52 22.78 -9.24
C SER A 19 5.01 23.01 -9.20
N ARG A 20 4.51 23.99 -9.98
CA ARG A 20 3.09 24.14 -10.23
C ARG A 20 2.60 22.95 -11.03
N VAL A 21 1.55 22.28 -10.57
CA VAL A 21 1.00 21.12 -11.28
C VAL A 21 0.51 21.49 -12.69
N ALA A 22 0.05 22.72 -12.89
CA ALA A 22 -0.34 23.23 -14.21
C ALA A 22 0.84 23.25 -15.20
N ASP A 23 2.03 23.63 -14.73
CA ASP A 23 3.24 23.71 -15.57
C ASP A 23 3.70 22.29 -15.95
N LEU A 24 3.61 21.33 -15.01
CA LEU A 24 3.88 19.91 -15.30
C LEU A 24 2.93 19.34 -16.37
N VAL A 25 1.64 19.67 -16.32
CA VAL A 25 0.67 19.24 -17.34
C VAL A 25 0.95 19.92 -18.69
N ALA A 26 1.40 21.18 -18.69
CA ALA A 26 1.75 21.88 -19.91
C ALA A 26 2.97 21.27 -20.60
N GLU A 27 3.93 20.75 -19.83
CA GLU A 27 5.15 20.11 -20.32
C GLU A 27 4.92 18.64 -20.74
N PHE A 28 4.32 17.84 -19.87
CA PHE A 28 4.23 16.38 -20.05
C PHE A 28 2.89 15.89 -20.61
N GLY A 29 1.88 16.76 -20.68
CA GLY A 29 0.52 16.41 -21.09
C GLY A 29 -0.30 15.73 -20.00
N SER A 30 -1.50 15.28 -20.35
CA SER A 30 -2.42 14.54 -19.47
C SER A 30 -3.04 13.35 -20.24
N PRO A 31 -3.46 12.27 -19.55
CA PRO A 31 -3.41 12.05 -18.09
C PRO A 31 -1.97 11.84 -17.58
N LEU A 32 -1.68 12.33 -16.36
CA LEU A 32 -0.34 12.38 -15.79
C LEU A 32 -0.34 11.98 -14.31
N TYR A 33 0.45 10.96 -13.97
CA TYR A 33 0.80 10.70 -12.57
C TYR A 33 1.94 11.61 -12.14
N VAL A 34 1.77 12.28 -11.00
CA VAL A 34 2.81 13.10 -10.36
C VAL A 34 3.04 12.56 -8.96
N TYR A 35 4.29 12.25 -8.63
CA TYR A 35 4.69 11.77 -7.30
C TYR A 35 5.66 12.75 -6.65
N ASP A 36 5.43 13.09 -5.39
CA ASP A 36 6.34 13.89 -4.58
C ASP A 36 7.34 12.97 -3.84
N ALA A 37 8.60 13.02 -4.25
CA ALA A 37 9.65 12.20 -3.64
C ALA A 37 9.88 12.54 -2.17
N GLY A 38 9.78 13.81 -1.77
CA GLY A 38 9.97 14.23 -0.39
C GLY A 38 8.90 13.63 0.54
N VAL A 39 7.67 13.48 0.05
CA VAL A 39 6.58 12.83 0.79
C VAL A 39 6.85 11.33 0.97
N ILE A 40 7.33 10.64 -0.07
CA ILE A 40 7.72 9.22 0.01
C ILE A 40 8.83 9.03 1.05
N GLU A 41 9.89 9.84 0.96
CA GLU A 41 11.05 9.76 1.85
C GLU A 41 10.66 10.10 3.30
N ALA A 42 9.78 11.09 3.51
CA ALA A 42 9.27 11.44 4.83
C ALA A 42 8.41 10.32 5.43
N ALA A 43 7.55 9.68 4.63
CA ALA A 43 6.74 8.57 5.09
C ALA A 43 7.61 7.36 5.49
N TYR A 44 8.65 7.04 4.72
CA TYR A 44 9.62 6.00 5.06
C TYR A 44 10.33 6.29 6.38
N ARG A 45 10.95 7.48 6.50
CA ARG A 45 11.68 7.90 7.71
C ARG A 45 10.77 7.96 8.93
N ARG A 46 9.47 8.24 8.77
CA ARG A 46 8.50 8.23 9.86
C ARG A 46 8.32 6.83 10.43
N VAL A 47 8.20 5.80 9.60
CA VAL A 47 8.15 4.40 10.06
C VAL A 47 9.49 4.03 10.71
N GLU A 48 10.60 4.29 10.02
CA GLU A 48 11.95 4.00 10.52
C GLU A 48 12.20 4.61 11.91
N SER A 49 11.88 5.89 12.09
CA SER A 49 12.07 6.59 13.37
C SER A 49 11.15 6.06 14.46
N ALA A 50 9.89 5.73 14.14
CA ALA A 50 8.95 5.21 15.12
C ALA A 50 9.40 3.84 15.68
N PHE A 51 10.01 3.01 14.84
CA PHE A 51 10.43 1.65 15.19
C PHE A 51 11.93 1.52 15.56
N ALA A 52 12.66 2.62 15.70
CA ALA A 52 14.11 2.63 15.96
C ALA A 52 14.56 1.94 17.27
N GLY A 53 13.63 1.58 18.16
CA GLY A 53 13.92 0.81 19.38
C GLY A 53 14.01 -0.71 19.19
N ALA A 54 13.81 -1.21 17.97
CA ALA A 54 13.98 -2.63 17.59
C ALA A 54 15.01 -2.76 16.45
N ASP A 55 15.63 -3.94 16.30
CA ASP A 55 16.31 -4.30 15.05
C ASP A 55 15.23 -4.52 13.99
N ILE A 56 15.18 -3.62 13.00
CA ILE A 56 14.14 -3.63 11.98
C ILE A 56 14.71 -3.79 10.57
N LEU A 57 13.95 -4.48 9.73
CA LEU A 57 14.03 -4.40 8.29
C LEU A 57 12.71 -3.82 7.75
N LEU A 58 12.77 -2.64 7.14
CA LEU A 58 11.62 -2.07 6.42
C LEU A 58 11.64 -2.55 4.97
N ALA A 59 10.89 -3.61 4.70
CA ALA A 59 10.74 -4.20 3.38
C ALA A 59 9.62 -3.48 2.60
N TYR A 60 9.96 -2.53 1.73
CA TYR A 60 8.92 -1.83 0.97
C TYR A 60 8.12 -2.80 0.09
N SER A 61 6.79 -2.79 0.23
CA SER A 61 5.90 -3.65 -0.54
C SER A 61 5.76 -3.14 -1.98
N VAL A 62 6.50 -3.77 -2.90
CA VAL A 62 6.74 -3.30 -4.27
C VAL A 62 5.47 -3.22 -5.10
N LYS A 63 4.50 -4.10 -4.80
CA LYS A 63 3.16 -4.14 -5.39
C LYS A 63 2.37 -2.83 -5.24
N ALA A 64 2.74 -1.95 -4.32
CA ALA A 64 2.12 -0.64 -4.16
C ALA A 64 2.53 0.34 -5.28
N ASN A 65 3.80 0.39 -5.65
CA ASN A 65 4.33 1.15 -6.78
C ASN A 65 5.74 0.68 -7.16
N SER A 66 5.86 -0.01 -8.30
CA SER A 66 7.10 -0.63 -8.76
C SER A 66 7.89 0.21 -9.77
N ASN A 67 7.67 1.53 -9.78
CA ASN A 67 8.47 2.46 -10.57
C ASN A 67 9.95 2.45 -10.12
N LEU A 68 10.87 2.29 -11.07
CA LEU A 68 12.30 2.12 -10.77
C LEU A 68 12.91 3.31 -10.02
N GLU A 69 12.48 4.54 -10.28
CA GLU A 69 13.02 5.72 -9.60
C GLU A 69 12.51 5.82 -8.16
N ILE A 70 11.27 5.41 -7.88
CA ILE A 70 10.75 5.30 -6.51
C ILE A 70 11.53 4.20 -5.75
N LEU A 71 11.73 3.05 -6.39
CA LEU A 71 12.50 1.95 -5.81
C LEU A 71 13.94 2.35 -5.49
N LYS A 72 14.66 3.02 -6.41
CA LYS A 72 16.03 3.52 -6.19
C LYS A 72 16.10 4.48 -5.00
N ARG A 73 15.11 5.36 -4.85
CA ARG A 73 15.03 6.30 -3.71
C ARG A 73 14.85 5.58 -2.39
N LEU A 74 13.91 4.64 -2.32
CA LEU A 74 13.70 3.83 -1.12
C LEU A 74 14.93 3.00 -0.78
N ARG A 75 15.59 2.42 -1.80
CA ARG A 75 16.85 1.71 -1.61
C ARG A 75 17.95 2.60 -1.02
N ALA A 76 18.06 3.84 -1.51
CA ALA A 76 19.03 4.81 -1.00
C ALA A 76 18.78 5.21 0.47
N LEU A 77 17.55 5.02 0.98
CA LEU A 77 17.21 5.17 2.40
C LEU A 77 17.48 3.90 3.23
N GLY A 78 17.93 2.82 2.62
CA GLY A 78 18.19 1.55 3.31
C GLY A 78 17.01 0.56 3.31
N ALA A 79 15.97 0.79 2.50
CA ALA A 79 14.84 -0.13 2.42
C ALA A 79 15.24 -1.52 1.91
N GLY A 80 14.63 -2.56 2.49
CA GLY A 80 14.48 -3.88 1.86
C GLY A 80 13.27 -3.91 0.93
N ALA A 81 12.90 -5.08 0.42
CA ALA A 81 11.74 -5.23 -0.46
C ALA A 81 10.87 -6.44 -0.09
N ASP A 82 9.56 -6.23 -0.02
CA ASP A 82 8.54 -7.28 -0.10
C ASP A 82 8.09 -7.39 -1.56
N ILE A 83 8.42 -8.52 -2.19
CA ILE A 83 8.06 -8.84 -3.57
C ILE A 83 7.01 -9.94 -3.62
N VAL A 84 6.20 -9.96 -4.68
CA VAL A 84 5.21 -11.01 -4.94
C VAL A 84 5.35 -11.65 -6.33
N SER A 85 6.44 -11.37 -7.06
CA SER A 85 6.70 -12.00 -8.35
C SER A 85 8.15 -11.89 -8.82
N HIS A 86 8.53 -12.70 -9.81
CA HIS A 86 9.82 -12.58 -10.52
C HIS A 86 10.04 -11.18 -11.13
N GLY A 87 8.98 -10.55 -11.64
CA GLY A 87 9.07 -9.21 -12.23
C GLY A 87 9.43 -8.14 -11.21
N GLU A 88 8.94 -8.28 -9.98
CA GLU A 88 9.30 -7.38 -8.87
C GLU A 88 10.71 -7.66 -8.36
N LEU A 89 11.13 -8.93 -8.29
CA LEU A 89 12.53 -9.29 -8.01
C LEU A 89 13.47 -8.58 -8.99
N HIS A 90 13.22 -8.71 -10.29
CA HIS A 90 14.04 -8.07 -11.32
C HIS A 90 14.07 -6.54 -11.17
N ARG A 91 12.94 -5.90 -10.85
CA ARG A 91 12.89 -4.45 -10.61
C ARG A 91 13.70 -4.03 -9.38
N CYS A 92 13.65 -4.80 -8.30
CA CYS A 92 14.42 -4.54 -7.10
C CYS A 92 15.92 -4.65 -7.36
N LEU A 93 16.36 -5.72 -8.04
CA LEU A 93 17.77 -5.89 -8.42
C LEU A 93 18.24 -4.75 -9.33
N ALA A 94 17.43 -4.37 -10.32
CA ALA A 94 17.72 -3.22 -11.20
C ALA A 94 17.75 -1.87 -10.47
N ALA A 95 17.04 -1.74 -9.34
CA ALA A 95 17.06 -0.57 -8.47
C ALA A 95 18.17 -0.62 -7.41
N GLY A 96 18.97 -1.71 -7.35
CA GLY A 96 20.12 -1.85 -6.45
C GLY A 96 19.80 -2.40 -5.07
N PHE A 97 18.65 -3.05 -4.88
CA PHE A 97 18.34 -3.75 -3.62
C PHE A 97 19.31 -4.90 -3.39
N SER A 98 19.73 -5.08 -2.13
CA SER A 98 20.48 -6.28 -1.75
C SER A 98 19.51 -7.47 -1.73
N PRO A 99 19.81 -8.60 -2.39
CA PRO A 99 18.98 -9.80 -2.28
C PRO A 99 18.74 -10.22 -0.82
N SER A 100 19.75 -10.08 0.04
CA SER A 100 19.65 -10.38 1.48
C SER A 100 18.65 -9.54 2.27
N ASP A 101 18.08 -8.49 1.66
CA ASP A 101 17.06 -7.61 2.25
C ASP A 101 15.69 -7.78 1.54
N VAL A 102 15.53 -8.85 0.74
CA VAL A 102 14.31 -9.14 -0.02
C VAL A 102 13.56 -10.32 0.59
N VAL A 103 12.30 -10.13 0.94
CA VAL A 103 11.35 -11.20 1.28
C VAL A 103 10.39 -11.44 0.11
N PHE A 104 10.07 -12.70 -0.15
CA PHE A 104 9.22 -13.08 -1.27
C PHE A 104 7.92 -13.71 -0.78
N ALA A 105 6.82 -12.95 -0.85
CA ALA A 105 5.47 -13.37 -0.49
C ALA A 105 4.64 -13.86 -1.70
N GLY A 106 3.41 -14.31 -1.44
CA GLY A 106 2.40 -14.62 -2.47
C GLY A 106 2.08 -16.12 -2.58
N VAL A 107 0.80 -16.45 -2.66
CA VAL A 107 0.27 -17.83 -2.65
C VAL A 107 0.57 -18.67 -3.90
N GLY A 108 1.14 -18.06 -4.95
CA GLY A 108 1.21 -18.64 -6.30
C GLY A 108 2.59 -18.63 -6.91
N LYS A 109 3.65 -18.68 -6.08
CA LYS A 109 5.04 -18.68 -6.57
C LYS A 109 5.26 -19.90 -7.48
N THR A 110 5.72 -19.64 -8.69
CA THR A 110 6.07 -20.70 -9.65
C THR A 110 7.46 -21.26 -9.37
N GLU A 111 7.77 -22.47 -9.86
CA GLU A 111 9.13 -23.02 -9.72
C GLU A 111 10.19 -22.10 -10.37
N VAL A 112 9.86 -21.45 -11.49
CA VAL A 112 10.75 -20.47 -12.17
C VAL A 112 11.03 -19.27 -11.27
N GLU A 113 10.03 -18.81 -10.53
CA GLU A 113 10.18 -17.74 -9.54
C GLU A 113 11.05 -18.17 -8.36
N MET A 114 10.84 -19.39 -7.86
CA MET A 114 11.63 -19.97 -6.78
C MET A 114 13.09 -20.13 -7.19
N GLU A 115 13.35 -20.67 -8.39
CA GLU A 115 14.70 -20.82 -8.95
C GLU A 115 15.43 -19.48 -8.99
N ALA A 116 14.81 -18.46 -9.62
CA ALA A 116 15.42 -17.15 -9.75
C ALA A 116 15.73 -16.49 -8.39
N ALA A 117 14.84 -16.65 -7.41
CA ALA A 117 15.04 -16.11 -6.07
C ALA A 117 16.13 -16.87 -5.27
N LEU A 118 16.23 -18.19 -5.45
CA LEU A 118 17.29 -19.01 -4.86
C LEU A 118 18.67 -18.71 -5.48
N GLU A 119 18.72 -18.46 -6.78
CA GLU A 119 19.96 -18.13 -7.49
C GLU A 119 20.58 -16.82 -7.00
N VAL A 120 19.76 -15.82 -6.70
CA VAL A 120 20.24 -14.51 -6.20
C VAL A 120 20.41 -14.44 -4.69
N GLY A 121 19.84 -15.41 -3.95
CA GLY A 121 19.97 -15.50 -2.49
C GLY A 121 19.15 -14.45 -1.74
N ILE A 122 17.81 -14.52 -1.87
CA ILE A 122 16.91 -13.65 -1.10
C ILE A 122 16.93 -13.94 0.41
N LEU A 123 16.41 -13.03 1.24
CA LEU A 123 16.36 -13.21 2.71
C LEU A 123 15.51 -14.41 3.11
N ALA A 124 14.29 -14.51 2.58
CA ALA A 124 13.35 -15.58 2.87
C ALA A 124 12.20 -15.63 1.87
N PHE A 125 11.67 -16.83 1.64
CA PHE A 125 10.35 -17.05 1.08
C PHE A 125 9.31 -17.04 2.21
N ASN A 126 8.33 -16.16 2.13
CA ASN A 126 7.14 -16.19 2.99
C ASN A 126 6.16 -17.20 2.38
N VAL A 127 6.22 -18.43 2.86
CA VAL A 127 5.50 -19.60 2.33
C VAL A 127 4.08 -19.64 2.89
N GLU A 128 3.09 -19.86 2.03
CA GLU A 128 1.67 -19.75 2.37
C GLU A 128 0.93 -21.09 2.38
N SER A 129 1.58 -22.21 2.04
CA SER A 129 0.99 -23.55 2.10
C SER A 129 2.03 -24.67 2.26
N ALA A 130 1.59 -25.86 2.69
CA ALA A 130 2.46 -27.04 2.76
C ALA A 130 2.91 -27.49 1.37
N GLU A 131 2.03 -27.40 0.37
CA GLU A 131 2.29 -27.76 -1.02
C GLU A 131 3.37 -26.85 -1.63
N GLU A 132 3.30 -25.55 -1.35
CA GLU A 132 4.34 -24.60 -1.75
C GLU A 132 5.67 -24.92 -1.08
N LEU A 133 5.67 -25.20 0.23
CA LEU A 133 6.90 -25.54 0.96
C LEU A 133 7.58 -26.79 0.39
N GLN A 134 6.79 -27.82 0.06
CA GLN A 134 7.28 -29.02 -0.60
C GLN A 134 7.81 -28.75 -2.00
N ALA A 135 7.14 -27.88 -2.77
CA ALA A 135 7.63 -27.48 -4.09
C ALA A 135 8.96 -26.74 -4.01
N LEU A 136 9.07 -25.79 -3.09
CA LEU A 136 10.30 -25.04 -2.84
C LEU A 136 11.45 -25.95 -2.42
N GLY A 137 11.19 -26.94 -1.55
CA GLY A 137 12.16 -27.96 -1.17
C GLY A 137 12.70 -28.72 -2.39
N ARG A 138 11.82 -29.23 -3.26
CA ARG A 138 12.23 -29.93 -4.49
C ARG A 138 13.05 -29.05 -5.44
N VAL A 139 12.69 -27.78 -5.59
CA VAL A 139 13.46 -26.83 -6.41
C VAL A 139 14.85 -26.60 -5.80
N ALA A 140 14.92 -26.39 -4.49
CA ALA A 140 16.18 -26.18 -3.78
C ALA A 140 17.11 -27.40 -3.89
N GLU A 141 16.58 -28.61 -3.71
CA GLU A 141 17.31 -29.87 -3.93
C GLU A 141 17.86 -29.96 -5.36
N ARG A 142 17.00 -29.70 -6.36
CA ARG A 142 17.37 -29.73 -7.78
C ARG A 142 18.50 -28.74 -8.10
N LEU A 143 18.54 -27.59 -7.43
CA LEU A 143 19.58 -26.58 -7.60
C LEU A 143 20.83 -26.80 -6.71
N GLY A 144 20.80 -27.76 -5.79
CA GLY A 144 21.86 -27.91 -4.78
C GLY A 144 21.99 -26.67 -3.89
N ARG A 145 20.85 -26.11 -3.47
CA ARG A 145 20.72 -24.94 -2.60
C ARG A 145 19.86 -25.28 -1.39
N THR A 146 19.90 -24.42 -0.39
CA THR A 146 18.99 -24.45 0.76
C THR A 146 18.09 -23.23 0.68
N ALA A 147 16.78 -23.42 0.74
CA ALA A 147 15.81 -22.34 0.66
C ALA A 147 15.53 -21.73 2.03
N PRO A 148 15.81 -20.43 2.25
CA PRO A 148 15.42 -19.76 3.48
C PRO A 148 13.91 -19.53 3.50
N VAL A 149 13.23 -19.99 4.55
CA VAL A 149 11.77 -19.93 4.65
C VAL A 149 11.29 -19.28 5.93
N ALA A 150 10.22 -18.52 5.80
CA ALA A 150 9.31 -18.18 6.89
C ALA A 150 7.91 -18.70 6.53
N LEU A 151 7.18 -19.21 7.52
CA LEU A 151 5.81 -19.66 7.29
C LEU A 151 4.84 -18.53 7.63
N ARG A 152 4.00 -18.17 6.65
CA ARG A 152 2.96 -17.18 6.84
C ARG A 152 1.79 -17.77 7.58
N VAL A 153 1.54 -17.29 8.79
CA VAL A 153 0.41 -17.71 9.62
C VAL A 153 -0.85 -16.96 9.20
N ASN A 154 -1.97 -17.66 9.12
CA ASN A 154 -3.29 -17.05 9.14
C ASN A 154 -3.82 -17.05 10.58
N PRO A 155 -3.80 -15.91 11.29
CA PRO A 155 -4.15 -15.86 12.70
C PRO A 155 -5.67 -15.95 12.96
N ASP A 156 -6.51 -16.01 11.92
CA ASP A 156 -7.97 -15.88 12.00
C ASP A 156 -8.41 -14.56 12.69
N ILE A 157 -7.60 -13.52 12.52
CA ILE A 157 -7.88 -12.17 13.02
C ILE A 157 -8.41 -11.33 11.86
N VAL A 158 -9.72 -11.11 11.87
CA VAL A 158 -10.36 -10.19 10.94
C VAL A 158 -10.07 -8.75 11.38
N ALA A 159 -9.32 -8.02 10.55
CA ALA A 159 -9.24 -6.57 10.62
C ALA A 159 -10.43 -5.95 9.85
N ASP A 160 -11.02 -4.89 10.39
CA ASP A 160 -12.02 -4.09 9.68
C ASP A 160 -11.35 -3.36 8.50
N THR A 161 -11.30 -4.03 7.36
CA THR A 161 -10.82 -3.45 6.10
C THR A 161 -12.00 -3.12 5.18
N PRO A 162 -11.87 -2.09 4.31
CA PRO A 162 -13.00 -1.60 3.53
C PRO A 162 -13.62 -2.61 2.56
N HIS A 163 -12.88 -3.64 2.13
CA HIS A 163 -13.30 -4.61 1.13
C HIS A 163 -12.93 -6.06 1.46
N GLU A 164 -13.78 -7.00 1.00
CA GLU A 164 -13.57 -8.45 1.13
C GLU A 164 -12.24 -8.90 0.52
N TYR A 165 -11.88 -8.40 -0.68
CA TYR A 165 -10.60 -8.72 -1.33
C TYR A 165 -9.34 -8.25 -0.57
N THR A 166 -9.49 -7.34 0.41
CA THR A 166 -8.39 -6.83 1.24
C THR A 166 -8.37 -7.43 2.65
N ARG A 167 -9.31 -8.33 2.97
CA ARG A 167 -9.28 -9.14 4.20
C ARG A 167 -8.45 -10.38 3.92
N THR A 168 -7.27 -10.47 4.52
CA THR A 168 -6.39 -11.62 4.37
C THR A 168 -6.39 -12.54 5.60
N GLY A 169 -6.89 -12.07 6.75
CA GLY A 169 -6.91 -12.81 8.01
C GLY A 169 -8.22 -13.53 8.36
N ASP A 170 -9.10 -13.80 7.39
CA ASP A 170 -10.26 -14.69 7.57
C ASP A 170 -9.77 -16.15 7.49
N GLY A 171 -10.19 -17.05 8.38
CA GLY A 171 -9.81 -18.47 8.34
C GLY A 171 -10.17 -19.21 7.03
N ALA A 172 -11.11 -18.69 6.23
CA ALA A 172 -11.43 -19.21 4.88
C ALA A 172 -10.61 -18.54 3.75
N SER A 173 -9.69 -17.65 4.10
CA SER A 173 -8.80 -16.96 3.17
C SER A 173 -7.85 -17.94 2.49
N LYS A 174 -7.53 -17.69 1.23
CA LYS A 174 -6.48 -18.41 0.49
C LYS A 174 -5.07 -18.11 0.98
N PHE A 175 -4.92 -17.15 1.91
CA PHE A 175 -3.64 -16.63 2.38
C PHE A 175 -3.28 -17.24 3.74
N GLY A 176 -2.00 -17.59 3.88
CA GLY A 176 -1.42 -18.14 5.10
C GLY A 176 -1.87 -19.56 5.45
N ILE A 177 -1.07 -20.18 6.31
CA ILE A 177 -1.28 -21.51 6.86
C ILE A 177 -2.13 -21.39 8.14
N PRO A 178 -3.17 -22.21 8.31
CA PRO A 178 -3.96 -22.26 9.54
C PRO A 178 -3.07 -22.52 10.78
N VAL A 179 -3.38 -21.84 11.88
CA VAL A 179 -2.60 -21.88 13.13
C VAL A 179 -2.45 -23.31 13.67
N ASP A 180 -3.48 -24.14 13.55
CA ASP A 180 -3.46 -25.55 14.01
C ASP A 180 -2.51 -26.45 13.20
N ARG A 181 -2.05 -25.99 12.03
CA ARG A 181 -1.12 -26.71 11.15
C ARG A 181 0.31 -26.20 11.21
N ILE A 182 0.53 -25.01 11.79
CA ILE A 182 1.80 -24.29 11.64
C ILE A 182 2.97 -25.04 12.31
N LEU A 183 2.77 -25.55 13.53
CA LEU A 183 3.83 -26.18 14.32
C LEU A 183 4.31 -27.48 13.67
N ASP A 184 3.38 -28.31 13.20
CA ASP A 184 3.70 -29.54 12.47
C ASP A 184 4.46 -29.27 11.18
N LEU A 185 4.12 -28.18 10.49
CA LEU A 185 4.82 -27.81 9.26
C LEU A 185 6.23 -27.27 9.54
N TYR A 186 6.44 -26.52 10.63
CA TYR A 186 7.79 -26.13 11.06
C TYR A 186 8.65 -27.35 11.43
N ARG A 187 8.10 -28.33 12.16
CA ARG A 187 8.79 -29.60 12.46
C ARG A 187 9.22 -30.31 11.18
N TRP A 188 8.27 -30.48 10.26
CA TRP A 188 8.56 -31.11 8.96
C TRP A 188 9.62 -30.36 8.17
N ALA A 189 9.56 -29.02 8.14
CA ALA A 189 10.51 -28.16 7.43
C ALA A 189 11.93 -28.26 8.01
N ALA A 190 12.06 -28.30 9.33
CA ALA A 190 13.34 -28.44 10.02
C ALA A 190 14.05 -29.77 9.72
N ASP A 191 13.28 -30.82 9.39
CA ASP A 191 13.80 -32.12 8.98
C ASP A 191 14.23 -32.18 7.50
N GLN A 192 13.99 -31.13 6.70
CA GLN A 192 14.36 -31.10 5.28
C GLN A 192 15.74 -30.43 5.07
N PRO A 193 16.77 -31.13 4.57
CA PRO A 193 18.09 -30.53 4.33
C PRO A 193 18.11 -29.40 3.30
N SER A 194 17.10 -29.35 2.43
CA SER A 194 16.93 -28.34 1.39
C SER A 194 16.22 -27.08 1.85
N LEU A 195 15.75 -27.03 3.10
CA LEU A 195 15.06 -25.89 3.69
C LEU A 195 15.85 -25.37 4.90
N GLU A 196 15.84 -24.05 5.09
CA GLU A 196 16.36 -23.38 6.27
C GLU A 196 15.24 -22.56 6.87
N VAL A 197 14.73 -22.96 8.03
CA VAL A 197 13.72 -22.17 8.75
C VAL A 197 14.40 -20.92 9.33
N ARG A 198 13.92 -19.74 8.93
CA ARG A 198 14.50 -18.44 9.31
C ARG A 198 13.57 -17.58 10.16
N GLY A 199 12.26 -17.72 10.00
CA GLY A 199 11.33 -16.79 10.63
C GLY A 199 9.88 -17.21 10.55
N ILE A 200 9.02 -16.32 11.02
CA ILE A 200 7.55 -16.46 11.01
C ILE A 200 6.95 -15.18 10.44
N ASP A 201 5.91 -15.31 9.61
CA ASP A 201 5.28 -14.19 8.91
C ASP A 201 3.79 -14.09 9.23
N VAL A 202 3.25 -12.88 9.23
CA VAL A 202 1.82 -12.62 9.24
C VAL A 202 1.49 -11.37 8.45
N HIS A 203 0.38 -11.42 7.70
CA HIS A 203 -0.16 -10.24 7.03
C HIS A 203 -1.69 -10.23 7.14
N ILE A 204 -2.21 -9.29 7.93
CA ILE A 204 -3.61 -9.28 8.39
C ILE A 204 -4.58 -8.47 7.53
N GLY A 205 -4.07 -7.72 6.54
CA GLY A 205 -4.91 -7.07 5.53
C GLY A 205 -4.34 -5.75 5.02
N SER A 206 -5.19 -4.95 4.38
CA SER A 206 -4.81 -3.62 3.86
C SER A 206 -5.75 -2.52 4.32
N GLN A 207 -5.24 -1.30 4.39
CA GLN A 207 -6.00 -0.10 4.76
C GLN A 207 -6.52 -0.17 6.21
N ILE A 208 -5.71 -0.72 7.10
CA ILE A 208 -6.01 -0.82 8.54
C ILE A 208 -5.58 0.48 9.22
N LEU A 209 -6.54 1.16 9.84
CA LEU A 209 -6.33 2.44 10.54
C LEU A 209 -6.17 2.28 12.05
N ASP A 210 -6.74 1.21 12.61
CA ASP A 210 -6.66 0.87 14.03
C ASP A 210 -5.40 0.03 14.31
N PRO A 211 -4.57 0.37 15.32
CA PRO A 211 -3.46 -0.49 15.73
C PRO A 211 -3.90 -1.82 16.37
N GLU A 212 -5.11 -1.94 16.91
CA GLU A 212 -5.54 -3.11 17.70
C GLU A 212 -5.45 -4.46 16.96
N PRO A 213 -5.82 -4.59 15.67
CA PRO A 213 -5.60 -5.82 14.92
C PRO A 213 -4.14 -6.28 14.87
N TYR A 214 -3.18 -5.35 14.78
CA TYR A 214 -1.76 -5.69 14.83
C TYR A 214 -1.34 -6.15 16.23
N THR A 215 -1.86 -5.54 17.29
CA THR A 215 -1.63 -5.96 18.68
C THR A 215 -1.98 -7.43 18.88
N ARG A 216 -3.16 -7.84 18.42
CA ARG A 216 -3.66 -9.22 18.56
C ARG A 216 -2.83 -10.19 17.72
N ALA A 217 -2.53 -9.82 16.46
CA ALA A 217 -1.74 -10.65 15.56
C ALA A 217 -0.32 -10.86 16.08
N LEU A 218 0.32 -9.80 16.58
CA LEU A 218 1.64 -9.88 17.17
C LEU A 218 1.65 -10.83 18.37
N ALA A 219 0.69 -10.72 19.29
CA ALA A 219 0.64 -11.60 20.46
C ALA A 219 0.61 -13.09 20.04
N GLN A 220 -0.29 -13.44 19.14
CA GLN A 220 -0.43 -14.81 18.65
C GLN A 220 0.82 -15.31 17.90
N VAL A 221 1.44 -14.46 17.09
CA VAL A 221 2.66 -14.83 16.36
C VAL A 221 3.87 -14.98 17.29
N LEU A 222 3.99 -14.17 18.34
CA LEU A 222 5.05 -14.32 19.33
C LEU A 222 4.85 -15.57 20.21
N ASP A 223 3.61 -15.92 20.54
CA ASP A 223 3.29 -17.17 21.22
C ASP A 223 3.70 -18.37 20.36
N LEU A 224 3.32 -18.37 19.06
CA LEU A 224 3.74 -19.41 18.11
C LEU A 224 5.26 -19.47 17.90
N ALA A 225 5.93 -18.31 17.82
CA ALA A 225 7.38 -18.26 17.73
C ALA A 225 8.05 -18.89 18.95
N THR A 226 7.45 -18.71 20.14
CA THR A 226 7.92 -19.33 21.38
C THR A 226 7.75 -20.85 21.33
N GLU A 227 6.60 -21.34 20.87
CA GLU A 227 6.35 -22.78 20.70
C GLU A 227 7.32 -23.42 19.70
N VAL A 228 7.54 -22.79 18.54
CA VAL A 228 8.50 -23.26 17.52
C VAL A 228 9.92 -23.31 18.09
N ARG A 229 10.34 -22.28 18.84
CA ARG A 229 11.67 -22.26 19.48
C ARG A 229 11.81 -23.31 20.59
N ALA A 230 10.73 -23.68 21.27
CA ALA A 230 10.74 -24.73 22.29
C ALA A 230 11.00 -26.13 21.68
N GLU A 231 10.71 -26.34 20.40
CA GLU A 231 11.08 -27.53 19.63
C GLU A 231 12.55 -27.55 19.19
N GLY A 232 13.34 -26.52 19.53
CA GLY A 232 14.74 -26.38 19.14
C GLY A 232 14.95 -25.77 17.75
N ILE A 233 13.89 -25.23 17.13
CA ILE A 233 13.95 -24.53 15.84
C ILE A 233 14.22 -23.05 16.10
N ASN A 234 15.39 -22.57 15.69
CA ASN A 234 15.75 -21.16 15.85
C ASN A 234 15.04 -20.31 14.79
N LEU A 235 14.53 -19.16 15.22
CA LEU A 235 13.99 -18.12 14.35
C LEU A 235 14.86 -16.89 14.49
N ASP A 236 15.13 -16.21 13.37
CA ASP A 236 15.92 -14.99 13.28
C ASP A 236 15.03 -13.74 13.24
N PHE A 237 13.81 -13.86 12.71
CA PHE A 237 12.90 -12.74 12.57
C PHE A 237 11.42 -13.11 12.74
N VAL A 238 10.65 -12.07 13.04
CA VAL A 238 9.20 -12.03 12.92
C VAL A 238 8.82 -10.96 11.90
N ASP A 239 8.05 -11.34 10.89
CA ASP A 239 7.49 -10.44 9.90
C ASP A 239 6.03 -10.12 10.25
N LEU A 240 5.74 -8.85 10.51
CA LEU A 240 4.39 -8.37 10.86
C LEU A 240 3.62 -7.90 9.61
N GLY A 241 4.23 -8.03 8.43
CA GLY A 241 3.64 -7.65 7.17
C GLY A 241 3.38 -6.15 7.08
N GLY A 242 2.44 -5.80 6.21
CA GLY A 242 2.11 -4.43 5.85
C GLY A 242 0.73 -4.02 6.32
N GLY A 243 -0.01 -3.38 5.42
CA GLY A 243 -1.42 -3.05 5.64
C GLY A 243 -1.71 -1.67 6.24
N PHE A 244 -0.66 -0.93 6.59
CA PHE A 244 -0.74 0.38 7.22
C PHE A 244 -1.59 1.34 6.40
N GLY A 245 -2.73 1.75 6.95
CA GLY A 245 -3.73 2.56 6.28
C GLY A 245 -3.42 4.05 6.26
N VAL A 246 -4.00 4.75 5.29
CA VAL A 246 -3.88 6.21 5.11
C VAL A 246 -5.26 6.85 4.99
N GLY A 247 -5.41 8.11 5.38
CA GLY A 247 -6.67 8.83 5.23
C GLY A 247 -7.00 9.16 3.76
N TYR A 248 -8.23 8.87 3.32
CA TYR A 248 -8.70 9.21 1.96
C TYR A 248 -9.78 10.29 1.94
N GLU A 249 -10.62 10.38 2.97
CA GLU A 249 -11.74 11.33 3.09
C GLU A 249 -11.43 12.52 4.04
N GLY A 250 -10.22 12.58 4.58
CA GLY A 250 -9.78 13.60 5.53
C GLY A 250 -9.74 13.11 6.99
N GLU A 251 -10.04 11.83 7.22
CA GLU A 251 -9.69 11.10 8.43
C GLU A 251 -8.17 10.92 8.56
N ASP A 252 -7.70 10.67 9.78
CA ASP A 252 -6.30 10.35 10.01
C ASP A 252 -5.97 8.93 9.52
N GLY A 253 -4.74 8.75 9.04
CA GLY A 253 -4.17 7.44 8.76
C GLY A 253 -3.80 6.68 10.05
N LEU A 254 -3.27 5.47 9.90
CA LEU A 254 -2.67 4.74 11.02
C LEU A 254 -1.56 5.57 11.67
N SER A 255 -1.58 5.70 13.00
CA SER A 255 -0.44 6.24 13.75
C SER A 255 0.60 5.15 13.93
N VAL A 256 1.68 5.25 13.15
CA VAL A 256 2.83 4.33 13.26
C VAL A 256 3.57 4.49 14.59
N GLU A 257 3.48 5.65 15.23
CA GLU A 257 4.03 5.89 16.56
C GLU A 257 3.25 5.10 17.63
N ASN A 258 1.92 5.12 17.58
CA ASN A 258 1.09 4.33 18.49
C ASN A 258 1.28 2.83 18.25
N LEU A 259 1.40 2.41 16.99
CA LEU A 259 1.69 1.02 16.67
C LEU A 259 3.08 0.61 17.20
N ALA A 260 4.12 1.41 16.96
CA ALA A 260 5.47 1.12 17.43
C ALA A 260 5.58 1.04 18.95
N ALA A 261 4.87 1.91 19.68
CA ALA A 261 4.81 1.87 21.15
C ALA A 261 4.30 0.53 21.70
N ILE A 262 3.50 -0.19 20.93
CA ILE A 262 2.97 -1.52 21.27
C ILE A 262 3.90 -2.63 20.79
N VAL A 263 4.40 -2.53 19.55
CA VAL A 263 5.14 -3.60 18.87
C VAL A 263 6.59 -3.69 19.37
N VAL A 264 7.29 -2.55 19.45
CA VAL A 264 8.74 -2.51 19.70
C VAL A 264 9.14 -3.21 21.01
N PRO A 265 8.51 -2.92 22.17
CA PRO A 265 8.90 -3.57 23.43
C PRO A 265 8.75 -5.09 23.39
N ARG A 266 7.65 -5.58 22.81
CA ARG A 266 7.34 -7.02 22.75
C ARG A 266 8.28 -7.79 21.86
N VAL A 267 8.66 -7.22 20.70
CA VAL A 267 9.61 -7.88 19.81
C VAL A 267 11.02 -7.82 20.38
N ALA A 268 11.42 -6.71 20.99
CA ALA A 268 12.73 -6.57 21.63
C ALA A 268 12.98 -7.64 22.73
N GLU A 269 11.94 -8.01 23.49
CA GLU A 269 12.01 -9.09 24.49
C GLU A 269 12.34 -10.46 23.90
N THR A 270 12.00 -10.70 22.63
CA THR A 270 12.25 -11.99 21.97
C THR A 270 13.66 -12.16 21.40
N GLY A 271 14.35 -11.04 21.16
CA GLY A 271 15.62 -10.98 20.45
C GLY A 271 15.52 -11.22 18.93
N LEU A 272 14.30 -11.33 18.39
CA LEU A 272 14.05 -11.48 16.94
C LEU A 272 14.15 -10.12 16.25
N ARG A 273 14.63 -10.13 15.01
CA ARG A 273 14.50 -8.99 14.10
C ARG A 273 13.03 -8.80 13.70
N LEU A 274 12.58 -7.56 13.59
CA LEU A 274 11.24 -7.21 13.11
C LEU A 274 11.29 -6.87 11.62
N ILE A 275 10.50 -7.54 10.79
CA ILE A 275 10.25 -7.14 9.40
C ILE A 275 8.89 -6.46 9.33
N LEU A 276 8.82 -5.34 8.61
CA LEU A 276 7.58 -4.63 8.29
C LEU A 276 7.49 -4.41 6.78
N GLU A 277 6.30 -4.59 6.21
CA GLU A 277 6.07 -4.51 4.76
C GLU A 277 5.18 -3.32 4.30
N PRO A 278 5.44 -2.06 4.70
CA PRO A 278 4.54 -0.95 4.37
C PRO A 278 4.63 -0.59 2.89
N GLY A 279 3.53 -0.78 2.15
CA GLY A 279 3.37 -0.28 0.77
C GLY A 279 2.58 1.01 0.69
N ARG A 280 1.26 0.92 0.95
CA ARG A 280 0.31 2.04 0.84
C ARG A 280 0.70 3.24 1.69
N PHE A 281 1.17 3.01 2.91
CA PHE A 281 1.55 4.07 3.83
C PHE A 281 2.68 4.96 3.28
N ILE A 282 3.62 4.35 2.53
CA ILE A 282 4.80 5.02 1.99
C ILE A 282 4.46 5.86 0.75
N VAL A 283 3.71 5.29 -0.19
CA VAL A 283 3.50 5.93 -1.51
C VAL A 283 2.08 6.42 -1.76
N GLY A 284 1.11 6.00 -0.96
CA GLY A 284 -0.32 6.19 -1.25
C GLY A 284 -0.78 7.65 -1.24
N GLN A 285 -0.20 8.47 -0.35
CA GLN A 285 -0.48 9.92 -0.26
C GLN A 285 0.52 10.77 -1.06
N ALA A 286 1.57 10.15 -1.60
CA ALA A 286 2.63 10.85 -2.29
C ALA A 286 2.33 11.10 -3.78
N GLY A 287 1.21 10.59 -4.31
CA GLY A 287 0.89 10.64 -5.73
C GLY A 287 -0.48 11.23 -6.04
N ILE A 288 -0.55 12.00 -7.13
CA ILE A 288 -1.80 12.43 -7.75
C ILE A 288 -1.88 11.95 -9.20
N LEU A 289 -3.11 11.74 -9.68
CA LEU A 289 -3.40 11.58 -11.10
C LEU A 289 -4.07 12.85 -11.60
N VAL A 290 -3.41 13.55 -12.52
CA VAL A 290 -3.87 14.78 -13.12
C VAL A 290 -4.49 14.48 -14.47
N THR A 291 -5.69 14.99 -14.72
CA THR A 291 -6.44 14.75 -15.95
C THR A 291 -7.08 16.03 -16.45
N LYS A 292 -7.26 16.15 -17.76
CA LYS A 292 -7.90 17.30 -18.39
C LYS A 292 -9.39 17.03 -18.60
N VAL A 293 -10.20 18.03 -18.31
CA VAL A 293 -11.63 18.01 -18.66
C VAL A 293 -11.75 18.20 -20.18
N LEU A 294 -12.34 17.20 -20.84
CA LEU A 294 -12.65 17.25 -22.27
C LEU A 294 -14.02 17.88 -22.49
N TYR A 295 -15.04 17.37 -21.78
CA TYR A 295 -16.42 17.77 -21.98
C TYR A 295 -17.20 17.81 -20.67
N VAL A 296 -18.23 18.66 -20.62
CA VAL A 296 -19.27 18.61 -19.59
C VAL A 296 -20.56 18.20 -20.26
N LYS A 297 -21.06 17.01 -19.92
CA LYS A 297 -22.28 16.44 -20.50
C LYS A 297 -23.41 16.51 -19.47
N HIS A 298 -24.52 17.10 -19.87
CA HIS A 298 -25.78 17.04 -19.12
C HIS A 298 -26.63 15.90 -19.67
N SER A 299 -27.09 15.01 -18.80
CA SER A 299 -27.94 13.88 -19.17
C SER A 299 -28.97 13.62 -18.09
N GLY A 300 -30.22 13.99 -18.35
CA GLY A 300 -31.28 14.01 -17.34
C GLY A 300 -30.92 14.95 -16.19
N SER A 301 -31.06 14.48 -14.95
CA SER A 301 -30.71 15.22 -13.73
C SER A 301 -29.21 15.20 -13.38
N LYS A 302 -28.38 14.52 -14.18
CA LYS A 302 -26.95 14.35 -13.89
C LYS A 302 -26.08 15.23 -14.77
N THR A 303 -24.99 15.69 -14.19
CA THR A 303 -23.87 16.33 -14.90
C THR A 303 -22.67 15.40 -14.83
N PHE A 304 -22.07 15.13 -15.99
CA PHE A 304 -20.87 14.31 -16.13
C PHE A 304 -19.72 15.19 -16.60
N VAL A 305 -18.61 15.13 -15.86
CA VAL A 305 -17.34 15.72 -16.27
C VAL A 305 -16.54 14.61 -16.93
N VAL A 306 -16.37 14.70 -18.24
CA VAL A 306 -15.63 13.74 -19.05
C VAL A 306 -14.18 14.19 -19.13
N THR A 307 -13.27 13.29 -18.83
CA THR A 307 -11.84 13.56 -18.73
C THR A 307 -11.03 12.71 -19.71
N ASP A 308 -9.76 13.04 -19.91
CA ASP A 308 -8.83 12.25 -20.73
C ASP A 308 -8.19 11.06 -19.98
N GLY A 309 -8.41 10.95 -18.68
CA GLY A 309 -8.09 9.76 -17.88
C GLY A 309 -9.33 8.96 -17.48
N GLY A 310 -9.15 7.67 -17.23
CA GLY A 310 -10.20 6.73 -16.87
C GLY A 310 -9.72 5.56 -16.01
N MET A 311 -10.47 4.46 -16.07
CA MET A 311 -10.18 3.26 -15.26
C MET A 311 -8.92 2.50 -15.68
N THR A 312 -8.41 2.78 -16.90
CA THR A 312 -7.14 2.25 -17.42
C THR A 312 -5.96 2.81 -16.63
N GLU A 313 -6.01 4.09 -16.25
CA GLU A 313 -4.98 4.73 -15.42
C GLU A 313 -5.25 4.48 -13.92
N LEU A 314 -6.50 4.62 -13.46
CA LEU A 314 -6.87 4.46 -12.05
C LEU A 314 -8.09 3.56 -11.87
N ILE A 315 -7.85 2.26 -11.69
CA ILE A 315 -8.91 1.25 -11.56
C ILE A 315 -9.59 1.22 -10.17
N ARG A 316 -8.97 1.82 -9.15
CA ARG A 316 -9.41 1.67 -7.75
C ARG A 316 -10.87 2.09 -7.51
N PRO A 317 -11.37 3.22 -8.04
CA PRO A 317 -12.76 3.63 -7.83
C PRO A 317 -13.77 2.69 -8.49
N SER A 318 -13.46 2.11 -9.65
CA SER A 318 -14.37 1.18 -10.33
C SER A 318 -14.36 -0.22 -9.70
N HIS A 319 -13.17 -0.69 -9.32
CA HIS A 319 -13.00 -2.07 -8.85
C HIS A 319 -13.29 -2.24 -7.36
N TYR A 320 -12.88 -1.27 -6.54
CA TYR A 320 -13.05 -1.30 -5.09
C TYR A 320 -14.03 -0.24 -4.57
N GLN A 321 -14.79 0.46 -5.42
CA GLN A 321 -15.58 1.63 -4.97
C GLN A 321 -14.75 2.63 -4.13
N GLY A 322 -13.42 2.64 -4.30
CA GLY A 322 -12.50 3.33 -3.42
C GLY A 322 -12.63 4.83 -3.60
N PHE A 323 -12.84 5.55 -2.50
CA PHE A 323 -12.87 7.00 -2.54
C PHE A 323 -11.49 7.57 -2.86
N HIS A 324 -11.47 8.54 -3.78
CA HIS A 324 -10.35 9.43 -4.00
C HIS A 324 -10.90 10.84 -4.09
N ARG A 325 -10.28 11.77 -3.38
CA ARG A 325 -10.65 13.18 -3.46
C ARG A 325 -10.31 13.70 -4.85
N ILE A 326 -11.29 14.39 -5.47
CA ILE A 326 -11.12 15.06 -6.75
C ILE A 326 -11.20 16.56 -6.50
N GLU A 327 -10.18 17.29 -6.92
CA GLU A 327 -10.10 18.74 -6.76
C GLU A 327 -9.46 19.40 -7.98
N PRO A 328 -9.57 20.73 -8.14
CA PRO A 328 -9.01 21.40 -9.30
C PRO A 328 -7.53 21.68 -9.11
N VAL A 329 -6.77 21.62 -10.20
CA VAL A 329 -5.41 22.16 -10.21
C VAL A 329 -5.43 23.67 -9.92
N ILE A 330 -6.27 24.45 -10.62
CA ILE A 330 -6.43 25.90 -10.42
C ILE A 330 -7.78 26.21 -9.76
N SER A 331 -7.77 26.98 -8.67
CA SER A 331 -8.99 27.34 -7.96
C SER A 331 -9.93 28.15 -8.84
N ARG A 332 -11.24 28.02 -8.61
CA ARG A 332 -12.26 28.76 -9.38
C ARG A 332 -12.07 30.28 -9.31
N LYS A 333 -11.62 30.80 -8.17
CA LYS A 333 -11.40 32.24 -7.97
C LYS A 333 -10.23 32.73 -8.82
N GLU A 334 -9.15 31.94 -8.88
CA GLU A 334 -7.97 32.32 -9.65
C GLU A 334 -8.18 32.13 -11.15
N ALA A 335 -8.84 31.04 -11.57
CA ALA A 335 -9.24 30.86 -12.98
C ALA A 335 -10.09 32.04 -13.49
N ALA A 336 -11.05 32.52 -12.68
CA ALA A 336 -11.86 33.69 -13.02
C ALA A 336 -11.07 35.02 -13.05
N ARG A 337 -9.92 35.09 -12.37
CA ARG A 337 -9.04 36.26 -12.36
C ARG A 337 -8.12 36.27 -13.59
N GLU A 338 -7.59 35.12 -13.98
CA GLU A 338 -6.77 34.95 -15.20
C GLU A 338 -7.57 35.25 -16.47
N GLU A 339 -8.81 34.75 -16.57
CA GLU A 339 -9.72 35.06 -17.69
C GLU A 339 -9.94 36.57 -17.86
N ARG A 340 -10.11 37.30 -16.74
CA ARG A 340 -10.28 38.76 -16.75
C ARG A 340 -9.00 39.49 -17.15
N ARG A 341 -7.82 38.96 -16.82
CA ARG A 341 -6.53 39.61 -17.10
C ARG A 341 -6.10 39.44 -18.56
N HIS A 342 -6.30 38.28 -19.16
CA HIS A 342 -5.69 37.96 -20.45
C HIS A 342 -6.66 38.03 -21.64
N GLY A 343 -7.95 38.33 -21.43
CA GLY A 343 -8.95 38.47 -22.49
C GLY A 343 -9.20 37.21 -23.32
N LYS A 344 -8.49 36.12 -23.02
CA LYS A 344 -8.63 34.79 -23.58
C LYS A 344 -9.46 33.97 -22.61
N SER A 345 -10.51 33.34 -23.12
CA SER A 345 -11.18 32.27 -22.41
C SER A 345 -10.19 31.11 -22.23
N TRP A 346 -9.69 30.94 -21.02
CA TRP A 346 -8.99 29.71 -20.63
C TRP A 346 -9.98 28.58 -20.33
N THR A 347 -11.25 28.66 -20.73
CA THR A 347 -12.21 27.56 -20.55
C THR A 347 -12.10 26.52 -21.67
N SER A 348 -10.98 25.80 -21.68
CA SER A 348 -11.02 24.33 -21.60
C SER A 348 -10.62 23.84 -20.20
N SER A 349 -10.43 24.73 -19.23
CA SER A 349 -9.94 24.43 -17.87
C SER A 349 -11.10 24.40 -16.86
N VAL A 350 -11.44 23.20 -16.41
CA VAL A 350 -12.03 22.85 -15.10
C VAL A 350 -13.18 23.73 -14.58
N ARG A 351 -14.43 23.33 -14.87
CA ARG A 351 -15.65 23.80 -14.16
C ARG A 351 -16.20 22.72 -13.23
N PHE A 352 -16.57 23.09 -12.00
CA PHE A 352 -17.22 22.22 -11.00
C PHE A 352 -18.75 22.20 -11.09
N VAL A 353 -19.33 21.04 -10.75
CA VAL A 353 -20.74 20.91 -10.33
C VAL A 353 -20.86 19.97 -9.12
N ARG A 354 -21.74 20.31 -8.16
CA ARG A 354 -22.11 19.55 -6.95
C ARG A 354 -22.66 18.14 -7.26
N PRO A 355 -22.53 17.13 -6.38
CA PRO A 355 -23.07 15.80 -6.63
C PRO A 355 -24.54 15.65 -6.26
N GLY A 356 -25.26 14.92 -7.11
CA GLY A 356 -26.50 14.20 -6.83
C GLY A 356 -26.30 12.72 -7.12
N THR A 357 -27.09 11.86 -6.49
CA THR A 357 -26.88 10.42 -6.38
C THR A 357 -27.09 9.59 -7.67
N SER A 358 -26.36 8.45 -7.67
CA SER A 358 -26.61 7.12 -8.26
C SER A 358 -26.52 6.85 -9.77
N SER A 359 -25.75 5.79 -10.09
CA SER A 359 -25.81 4.81 -11.22
C SER A 359 -24.80 4.89 -12.36
N LEU A 360 -24.28 3.69 -12.67
CA LEU A 360 -23.05 3.25 -13.35
C LEU A 360 -23.05 3.40 -14.88
N GLY A 361 -21.85 3.60 -15.42
CA GLY A 361 -21.45 3.39 -16.82
C GLY A 361 -19.92 3.32 -16.88
N THR A 362 -19.38 2.51 -17.78
CA THR A 362 -17.94 2.35 -18.02
C THR A 362 -17.29 3.70 -18.40
N GLY A 363 -16.20 4.05 -17.73
CA GLY A 363 -15.44 5.29 -17.95
C GLY A 363 -15.76 6.47 -17.02
N PHE A 364 -16.61 6.31 -15.98
CA PHE A 364 -17.01 7.43 -15.11
C PHE A 364 -16.50 7.28 -13.68
N PHE A 365 -15.76 8.28 -13.16
CA PHE A 365 -15.43 8.38 -11.75
C PHE A 365 -16.69 8.74 -10.93
N ARG A 366 -17.06 7.90 -9.97
CA ARG A 366 -18.15 8.15 -9.03
C ARG A 366 -17.64 9.01 -7.88
N CYS A 367 -18.07 10.28 -7.80
CA CYS A 367 -17.82 11.13 -6.64
C CYS A 367 -18.99 11.04 -5.66
N ARG A 368 -18.73 10.64 -4.41
CA ARG A 368 -19.69 10.71 -3.30
C ARG A 368 -19.23 11.86 -2.41
N LEU A 369 -19.85 13.06 -2.48
CA LEU A 369 -19.71 14.04 -1.39
C LEU A 369 -20.92 13.92 -0.46
N ARG A 370 -20.68 13.83 0.84
CA ARG A 370 -21.68 14.15 1.86
C ARG A 370 -21.73 15.67 2.02
N ALA A 371 -22.90 16.26 1.87
CA ALA A 371 -23.14 17.66 2.14
C ALA A 371 -23.48 17.84 3.63
N THR A 372 -22.66 18.59 4.38
CA THR A 372 -23.12 19.32 5.56
C THR A 372 -23.23 20.78 5.16
N CYS A 373 -24.46 21.30 5.09
CA CYS A 373 -24.70 22.72 4.84
C CYS A 373 -25.53 23.29 5.99
N SER A 374 -24.84 23.88 6.96
CA SER A 374 -25.40 24.77 7.97
C SER A 374 -25.52 26.18 7.40
N LEU A 375 -26.46 26.43 6.46
CA LEU A 375 -26.96 27.78 6.10
C LEU A 375 -27.90 27.68 4.89
N CYS A 376 -29.18 27.38 5.14
CA CYS A 376 -30.28 27.86 4.30
C CYS A 376 -31.62 27.85 5.06
N LYS A 377 -31.77 28.84 5.95
CA LYS A 377 -33.10 29.36 6.29
C LYS A 377 -33.57 30.18 5.08
N ARG A 378 -34.60 29.70 4.38
CA ARG A 378 -35.70 30.50 3.79
C ARG A 378 -36.72 29.57 3.15
N ARG A 379 -37.92 29.55 3.74
CA ARG A 379 -39.13 28.95 3.18
C ARG A 379 -39.54 29.73 1.93
N ALA A 380 -40.04 29.02 0.93
CA ALA A 380 -40.90 29.55 -0.12
C ALA A 380 -42.25 28.80 -0.07
N PRO A 381 -43.36 29.43 -0.50
CA PRO A 381 -44.71 29.18 0.01
C PRO A 381 -45.37 27.98 -0.67
N THR A 382 -46.14 27.21 0.11
CA THR A 382 -47.09 26.22 -0.39
C THR A 382 -48.35 26.92 -0.86
N ALA A 383 -48.73 26.63 -2.11
CA ALA A 383 -50.11 26.75 -2.55
C ALA A 383 -50.94 25.61 -1.94
N LEU A 384 -52.15 25.98 -1.53
CA LEU A 384 -53.20 25.25 -0.80
C LEU A 384 -52.93 24.96 0.67
#